data_AF-A0A9X3DCM2-F1
#
_entry.id   AF-A0A9X3DCM2-F1
#
_cell.length_a   1.000
_cell.length_b   1.000
_cell.length_c   1.000
_cell.angle_alpha   90.00
_cell.angle_beta   90.00
_cell.angle_gamma   90.00
#
_symmetry.space_group_name_H-M   'P 1'
#
loop_
_entity.id
_entity.type
_entity.pdbx_description
1 polymer ?
#
loop_
_entity_poly.entity_id
_entity_poly.type
_entity_poly.pdbx_seq_one_letter_code
_entity_poly.pdbx_strand_id
1 'polypeptide(L)'
;MESLPILMLILLIVVLFWGAANTYIVFDNHQGRMRKLFMGFLPVKNIQFSELYGIDLVSGMTNGSYHYSLYRKNARYGKGIIVSSAYTRNDDPNALAFTREAVPIIHGYLDQYDTSGDFVAEPITSYKYFSQEAGMYVVKSNKTGALLAGIILIGLGLWLLTIPADSVLAMVFSIGLLFLFGAVFINAAFTKLIFDPHAGTVRRTGLFSFLHKEYNFQNFSGIQTIRHTVNLIYVRTSVNLIFALPEKNNKEIPFTIASLFREKSIDRFIKEFYSVMDKAKKR
;
A
#
# COMPACT_ATOMS: atom_id res chain seq x y z
N MET A 1 5.97 -50.39 -12.51
CA MET A 1 4.77 -49.62 -12.07
C MET A 1 5.12 -48.55 -11.03
N GLU A 2 6.20 -48.70 -10.26
CA GLU A 2 6.58 -47.76 -9.19
C GLU A 2 6.98 -46.35 -9.68
N SER A 3 7.44 -46.21 -10.92
CA SER A 3 7.81 -44.91 -11.50
C SER A 3 6.66 -44.15 -12.17
N LEU A 4 5.50 -44.79 -12.39
CA LEU A 4 4.35 -44.18 -13.07
C LEU A 4 3.81 -42.94 -12.32
N PRO A 5 3.66 -42.95 -10.97
CA PRO A 5 3.21 -41.76 -10.24
C PRO A 5 4.18 -40.59 -10.35
N ILE A 6 5.50 -40.86 -10.32
CA ILE A 6 6.54 -39.83 -10.44
C ILE A 6 6.53 -39.22 -11.84
N LEU A 7 6.42 -40.07 -12.88
CA LEU A 7 6.31 -39.61 -14.27
C LEU A 7 5.06 -38.74 -14.48
N MET A 8 3.92 -39.15 -13.94
CA MET A 8 2.68 -38.36 -14.01
C MET A 8 2.80 -37.02 -13.28
N LEU A 9 3.47 -36.98 -12.13
CA LEU A 9 3.72 -35.73 -11.41
C LEU A 9 4.60 -34.77 -12.22
N ILE A 10 5.68 -35.27 -12.82
CA ILE A 10 6.57 -34.47 -13.67
C ILE A 10 5.80 -33.94 -14.88
N LEU A 11 5.03 -34.81 -15.56
CA LEU A 11 4.21 -34.41 -16.70
C LEU A 11 3.20 -33.32 -16.30
N LEU A 12 2.52 -33.48 -15.16
CA LEU A 12 1.58 -32.49 -14.64
C LEU A 12 2.27 -31.14 -14.40
N ILE A 13 3.46 -31.15 -13.79
CA ILE A 13 4.26 -29.94 -13.55
C ILE A 13 4.60 -29.26 -14.88
N VAL A 14 5.07 -30.01 -15.89
CA VAL A 14 5.40 -29.48 -17.22
C VAL A 14 4.16 -28.86 -17.88
N VAL A 15 3.01 -29.54 -17.86
CA VAL A 15 1.74 -29.05 -18.40
C VAL A 15 1.30 -27.77 -17.69
N LEU A 16 1.45 -27.70 -16.36
CA LEU A 16 1.12 -26.50 -15.59
C LEU A 16 2.04 -25.31 -15.95
N PHE A 17 3.35 -25.53 -16.10
CA PHE A 17 4.28 -24.49 -16.56
C PHE A 17 3.94 -23.99 -17.95
N TRP A 18 3.64 -24.91 -18.89
CA TRP A 18 3.27 -24.55 -20.25
C TRP A 18 1.96 -23.76 -20.28
N GLY A 19 0.98 -24.16 -19.46
CA GLY A 19 -0.27 -23.43 -19.32
C GLY A 19 -0.13 -22.05 -18.69
N ALA A 20 0.77 -21.90 -17.71
CA ALA A 20 1.11 -20.62 -17.15
C ALA A 20 1.79 -19.69 -18.17
N ALA A 21 2.69 -20.22 -19.00
CA ALA A 21 3.39 -19.46 -20.04
C ALA A 21 2.44 -18.95 -21.14
N ASN A 22 1.45 -19.76 -21.54
CA ASN A 22 0.42 -19.37 -22.53
C ASN A 22 -0.75 -18.58 -21.93
N THR A 23 -0.61 -18.05 -20.71
CA THR A 23 -1.66 -17.23 -20.09
C THR A 23 -1.58 -15.79 -20.62
N TYR A 24 -2.67 -15.30 -21.21
CA TYR A 24 -2.76 -13.91 -21.67
C TYR A 24 -4.08 -13.25 -21.27
N ILE A 25 -4.13 -11.93 -21.46
CA ILE A 25 -5.29 -11.09 -21.15
C ILE A 25 -5.82 -10.51 -22.45
N VAL A 26 -7.13 -10.64 -22.65
CA VAL A 26 -7.86 -10.08 -23.80
C VAL A 26 -8.74 -8.96 -23.32
N PHE A 27 -8.62 -7.80 -23.95
CA PHE A 27 -9.55 -6.69 -23.83
C PHE A 27 -10.48 -6.73 -25.04
N ASP A 28 -11.73 -7.10 -24.81
CA ASP A 28 -12.74 -7.26 -25.86
C ASP A 28 -13.66 -6.04 -25.86
N ASN A 29 -13.41 -5.10 -26.79
CA ASN A 29 -14.20 -3.87 -26.87
C ASN A 29 -15.63 -4.11 -27.34
N HIS A 30 -15.86 -5.10 -28.22
CA HIS A 30 -17.21 -5.40 -28.68
C HIS A 30 -18.11 -5.91 -27.56
N GLN A 31 -17.54 -6.70 -26.63
CA GLN A 31 -18.26 -7.26 -25.50
C GLN A 31 -18.09 -6.43 -24.21
N GLY A 32 -17.36 -5.32 -24.25
CA GLY A 32 -17.10 -4.45 -23.11
C GLY A 32 -16.48 -5.16 -21.91
N ARG A 33 -15.58 -6.13 -22.13
CA ARG A 33 -15.05 -6.99 -21.06
C ARG A 33 -13.61 -7.40 -21.23
N MET A 34 -12.92 -7.54 -20.11
CA MET A 34 -11.60 -8.14 -20.03
C MET A 34 -11.70 -9.61 -19.61
N ARG A 35 -10.94 -10.47 -20.28
CA ARG A 35 -10.81 -11.89 -19.95
C ARG A 35 -9.34 -12.25 -19.72
N LYS A 36 -9.05 -12.96 -18.63
CA LYS A 36 -7.77 -13.63 -18.45
C LYS A 36 -7.93 -15.10 -18.84
N LEU A 37 -7.19 -15.55 -19.85
CA LEU A 37 -7.26 -16.90 -20.40
C LEU A 37 -6.05 -17.70 -19.94
N PHE A 38 -6.26 -18.74 -19.12
CA PHE A 38 -5.24 -19.73 -18.78
C PHE A 38 -5.08 -20.71 -19.93
N MET A 39 -3.85 -21.12 -20.24
CA MET A 39 -3.53 -21.94 -21.43
C MET A 39 -4.00 -21.34 -22.76
N GLY A 40 -4.37 -20.06 -22.78
CA GLY A 40 -4.87 -19.36 -23.95
C GLY A 40 -6.33 -19.62 -24.34
N PHE A 41 -7.05 -20.49 -23.64
CA PHE A 41 -8.46 -20.76 -23.96
C PHE A 41 -9.39 -20.79 -22.74
N LEU A 42 -8.88 -21.12 -21.53
CA LEU A 42 -9.73 -21.27 -20.35
C LEU A 42 -9.90 -19.93 -19.62
N PRO A 43 -11.08 -19.29 -19.64
CA PRO A 43 -11.28 -18.03 -18.94
C PRO A 43 -11.27 -18.23 -17.43
N VAL A 44 -10.19 -17.76 -16.78
CA VAL A 44 -10.04 -17.81 -15.31
C VAL A 44 -10.50 -16.52 -14.63
N LYS A 45 -10.59 -15.41 -15.37
CA LYS A 45 -11.24 -14.18 -14.92
C LYS A 45 -12.01 -13.54 -16.06
N ASN A 46 -13.16 -12.99 -15.74
CA ASN A 46 -14.00 -12.22 -16.65
C ASN A 46 -14.51 -10.98 -15.89
N ILE A 47 -14.20 -9.78 -16.37
CA ILE A 47 -14.48 -8.52 -15.69
C ILE A 47 -14.99 -7.52 -16.72
N GLN A 48 -16.10 -6.84 -16.43
CA GLN A 48 -16.64 -5.80 -17.30
C GLN A 48 -15.77 -4.54 -17.28
N PHE A 49 -15.69 -3.82 -18.41
CA PHE A 49 -14.93 -2.56 -18.49
C PHE A 49 -15.47 -1.51 -17.53
N SER A 50 -16.78 -1.49 -17.27
CA SER A 50 -17.40 -0.62 -16.27
C SER A 50 -16.84 -0.81 -14.85
N GLU A 51 -16.26 -1.97 -14.52
CA GLU A 51 -15.64 -2.24 -13.22
C GLU A 51 -14.14 -1.91 -13.17
N LEU A 52 -13.52 -1.64 -14.31
CA LEU A 52 -12.08 -1.40 -14.45
C LEU A 52 -11.79 0.09 -14.42
N TYR A 53 -10.71 0.48 -13.74
CA TYR A 53 -10.29 1.86 -13.62
C TYR A 53 -9.26 2.21 -14.68
N GLY A 54 -8.13 1.51 -14.68
CA GLY A 54 -7.02 1.85 -15.55
C GLY A 54 -5.76 1.07 -15.22
N ILE A 55 -4.78 1.18 -16.11
CA ILE A 55 -3.46 0.57 -15.95
C ILE A 55 -2.51 1.62 -15.37
N ASP A 56 -1.81 1.27 -14.29
CA ASP A 56 -0.75 2.08 -13.70
C ASP A 56 0.54 1.29 -13.53
N LEU A 57 1.64 2.05 -13.45
CA LEU A 57 2.99 1.55 -13.21
C LEU A 57 3.18 1.20 -11.73
N VAL A 58 3.70 0.00 -11.46
CA VAL A 58 4.04 -0.48 -10.12
C VAL A 58 5.53 -0.78 -10.05
N SER A 59 6.24 -0.02 -9.22
CA SER A 59 7.68 -0.18 -8.99
C SER A 59 7.95 -1.11 -7.81
N GLY A 60 8.89 -2.03 -7.98
CA GLY A 60 9.43 -2.90 -6.93
C GLY A 60 10.47 -2.17 -6.08
N MET A 61 10.35 -2.24 -4.76
CA MET A 61 11.23 -1.51 -3.83
C MET A 61 12.70 -1.95 -3.85
N THR A 62 13.01 -3.20 -4.17
CA THR A 62 14.34 -3.78 -3.91
C THR A 62 15.23 -3.91 -5.14
N ASN A 63 14.67 -4.14 -6.33
CA ASN A 63 15.47 -4.55 -7.49
C ASN A 63 15.38 -3.57 -8.67
N GLY A 64 14.70 -2.42 -8.50
CA GLY A 64 14.41 -1.50 -9.60
C GLY A 64 13.49 -2.10 -10.68
N SER A 65 12.95 -3.30 -10.45
CA SER A 65 12.01 -3.94 -11.36
C SER A 65 10.66 -3.25 -11.29
N TYR A 66 9.92 -3.26 -12.39
CA TYR A 66 8.58 -2.71 -12.43
C TYR A 66 7.66 -3.54 -13.32
N HIS A 67 6.36 -3.32 -13.16
CA HIS A 67 5.33 -3.96 -13.94
C HIS A 67 4.12 -3.02 -14.06
N TYR A 68 3.24 -3.29 -15.01
CA TYR A 68 1.99 -2.59 -15.19
C TYR A 68 0.84 -3.44 -14.65
N SER A 69 0.00 -2.82 -13.84
CA SER A 69 -1.16 -3.45 -13.23
C SER A 69 -2.43 -2.71 -13.60
N LEU A 70 -3.45 -3.46 -14.00
CA LEU A 70 -4.81 -2.98 -14.21
C LEU A 70 -5.58 -2.98 -12.89
N TYR A 71 -6.18 -1.86 -12.55
CA TYR A 71 -6.93 -1.66 -11.33
C TYR A 71 -8.44 -1.69 -11.56
N ARG A 72 -9.19 -2.05 -10.52
CA ARG A 72 -10.66 -1.99 -10.52
C ARG A 72 -11.11 -0.67 -9.90
N LYS A 73 -12.25 -0.12 -10.34
CA LYS A 73 -12.82 1.12 -9.77
C LYS A 73 -13.09 1.03 -8.27
N ASN A 74 -13.46 -0.16 -7.78
CA ASN A 74 -13.71 -0.43 -6.36
C ASN A 74 -12.46 -0.84 -5.55
N ALA A 75 -11.28 -0.92 -6.19
CA ALA A 75 -10.02 -1.33 -5.58
C ALA A 75 -8.82 -0.66 -6.27
N ARG A 76 -8.90 0.66 -6.47
CA ARG A 76 -7.89 1.46 -7.21
C ARG A 76 -6.50 1.38 -6.59
N TYR A 77 -6.42 1.14 -5.29
CA TYR A 77 -5.18 1.06 -4.52
C TYR A 77 -4.83 -0.37 -4.06
N GLY A 78 -5.43 -1.37 -4.69
CA GLY A 78 -5.29 -2.79 -4.35
C GLY A 78 -4.09 -3.49 -5.02
N LYS A 79 -4.16 -4.82 -5.14
CA LYS A 79 -3.16 -5.65 -5.85
C LYS A 79 -3.08 -5.32 -7.34
N GLY A 80 -4.22 -4.93 -7.92
CA GLY A 80 -4.38 -4.89 -9.37
C GLY A 80 -4.29 -6.29 -10.01
N ILE A 81 -4.39 -6.30 -11.34
CA ILE A 81 -4.20 -7.46 -12.20
C ILE A 81 -2.98 -7.13 -13.06
N ILE A 82 -1.91 -7.89 -12.88
CA ILE A 82 -0.70 -7.70 -13.68
C ILE A 82 -1.05 -7.94 -15.15
N VAL A 83 -0.85 -6.91 -15.98
CA VAL A 83 -1.13 -6.94 -17.42
C VAL A 83 0.15 -7.01 -18.24
N SER A 84 1.24 -6.43 -17.73
CA SER A 84 2.57 -6.60 -18.29
C SER A 84 3.63 -6.52 -17.21
N SER A 85 4.73 -7.28 -17.30
CA SER A 85 5.69 -7.42 -16.21
C SER A 85 7.10 -7.83 -16.67
N ALA A 86 8.00 -8.01 -15.69
CA ALA A 86 9.40 -8.42 -15.87
C ALA A 86 10.33 -7.35 -16.45
N TYR A 87 9.97 -6.07 -16.30
CA TYR A 87 10.81 -4.95 -16.69
C TYR A 87 11.79 -4.59 -15.59
N THR A 88 13.02 -4.22 -15.98
CA THR A 88 14.09 -3.81 -15.06
C THR A 88 14.79 -2.52 -15.47
N ARG A 89 14.55 -2.04 -16.69
CA ARG A 89 15.16 -0.82 -17.24
C ARG A 89 14.07 0.07 -17.81
N ASN A 90 14.20 1.38 -17.60
CA ASN A 90 13.20 2.37 -18.05
C ASN A 90 13.15 2.52 -19.58
N ASP A 91 14.19 2.09 -20.28
CA ASP A 91 14.34 2.12 -21.75
C ASP A 91 14.02 0.78 -22.41
N ASP A 92 13.40 -0.18 -21.67
CA ASP A 92 13.03 -1.47 -22.22
C ASP A 92 12.07 -1.28 -23.42
N PRO A 93 12.43 -1.76 -24.63
CA PRO A 93 11.63 -1.53 -25.83
C PRO A 93 10.24 -2.14 -25.72
N ASN A 94 10.07 -3.24 -24.99
CA ASN A 94 8.76 -3.87 -24.78
C ASN A 94 7.91 -3.08 -23.80
N ALA A 95 8.52 -2.48 -22.77
CA ALA A 95 7.80 -1.58 -21.87
C ALA A 95 7.36 -0.31 -22.60
N LEU A 96 8.23 0.23 -23.46
CA LEU A 96 7.92 1.40 -24.28
C LEU A 96 6.81 1.10 -25.29
N ALA A 97 6.87 -0.03 -26.00
CA ALA A 97 5.81 -0.46 -26.92
C ALA A 97 4.49 -0.65 -26.19
N PHE A 98 4.48 -1.36 -25.06
CA PHE A 98 3.28 -1.53 -24.23
C PHE A 98 2.67 -0.19 -23.80
N THR A 99 3.51 0.74 -23.33
CA THR A 99 3.05 2.06 -22.86
C THR A 99 2.56 2.96 -23.99
N ARG A 100 3.19 2.91 -25.16
CA ARG A 100 2.86 3.80 -26.30
C ARG A 100 1.73 3.28 -27.16
N GLU A 101 1.59 1.97 -27.27
CA GLU A 101 0.64 1.34 -28.20
C GLU A 101 -0.55 0.74 -27.46
N ALA A 102 -0.30 -0.13 -26.47
CA ALA A 102 -1.38 -0.90 -25.84
C ALA A 102 -2.15 -0.10 -24.78
N VAL A 103 -1.45 0.62 -23.89
CA VAL A 103 -2.09 1.37 -22.79
C VAL A 103 -3.12 2.39 -23.29
N PRO A 104 -2.82 3.26 -24.28
CA PRO A 104 -3.77 4.27 -24.74
C PRO A 104 -5.02 3.65 -25.39
N ILE A 105 -4.87 2.54 -26.13
CA ILE A 105 -6.00 1.83 -26.72
C ILE A 105 -6.88 1.22 -25.62
N ILE A 106 -6.27 0.57 -24.63
CA ILE A 106 -7.01 -0.03 -23.52
C ILE A 106 -7.74 1.05 -22.72
N HIS A 107 -7.08 2.15 -22.36
CA HIS A 107 -7.73 3.27 -21.68
C HIS A 107 -8.88 3.86 -22.53
N GLY A 108 -8.67 4.04 -23.84
CA GLY A 108 -9.73 4.49 -24.75
C GLY A 108 -10.92 3.54 -24.83
N TYR A 109 -10.74 2.23 -24.59
CA TYR A 109 -11.84 1.30 -24.42
C TYR A 109 -12.53 1.45 -23.06
N LEU A 110 -11.77 1.64 -21.98
CA LEU A 110 -12.35 1.82 -20.65
C LEU A 110 -13.18 3.11 -20.55
N ASP A 111 -12.69 4.21 -21.11
CA ASP A 111 -13.33 5.52 -21.11
C ASP A 111 -14.72 5.50 -21.77
N GLN A 112 -14.96 4.62 -22.75
CA GLN A 112 -16.26 4.44 -23.41
C GLN A 112 -17.33 3.85 -22.48
N TYR A 113 -16.91 3.16 -21.41
CA TYR A 113 -17.77 2.51 -20.43
C TYR A 113 -17.74 3.22 -19.07
N ASP A 114 -17.06 4.36 -19.00
CA ASP A 114 -17.10 5.24 -17.84
C ASP A 114 -18.39 6.04 -17.83
N THR A 115 -19.12 5.94 -16.73
CA THR A 115 -20.32 6.74 -16.47
C THR A 115 -19.96 7.93 -15.58
N SER A 116 -20.72 9.02 -15.69
CA SER A 116 -20.56 10.19 -14.83
C SER A 116 -20.64 9.84 -13.33
N GLY A 117 -21.37 8.76 -12.98
CA GLY A 117 -21.47 8.22 -11.62
C GLY A 117 -20.22 7.52 -11.09
N ASP A 118 -19.35 7.01 -11.95
CA ASP A 118 -18.19 6.18 -11.56
C ASP A 118 -17.09 6.97 -10.82
N PHE A 119 -17.13 8.29 -10.96
CA PHE A 119 -16.21 9.24 -10.33
C PHE A 119 -16.89 10.12 -9.28
N VAL A 120 -18.20 9.99 -9.07
CA VAL A 120 -18.88 10.72 -8.00
C VAL A 120 -18.40 10.14 -6.67
N ALA A 121 -17.66 10.96 -5.93
CA ALA A 121 -17.25 10.62 -4.58
C ALA A 121 -18.52 10.39 -3.74
N GLU A 122 -18.75 9.14 -3.32
CA GLU A 122 -19.81 8.83 -2.36
C GLU A 122 -19.68 9.78 -1.15
N PRO A 123 -20.76 10.48 -0.77
CA PRO A 123 -20.68 11.42 0.34
C PRO A 123 -20.26 10.68 1.62
N ILE A 124 -19.17 11.13 2.23
CA ILE A 124 -18.69 10.58 3.48
C ILE A 124 -19.62 11.03 4.61
N THR A 125 -20.61 10.20 4.94
CA THR A 125 -21.56 10.43 6.04
C THR A 125 -20.94 10.16 7.41
N SER A 126 -19.93 9.29 7.49
CA SER A 126 -19.22 8.95 8.71
C SER A 126 -17.75 8.60 8.45
N TYR A 127 -16.88 9.01 9.37
CA TYR A 127 -15.45 8.73 9.31
C TYR A 127 -15.12 7.44 10.06
N LYS A 128 -14.74 6.40 9.32
CA LYS A 128 -14.32 5.12 9.90
C LYS A 128 -12.92 5.24 10.49
N TYR A 129 -11.99 5.89 9.79
CA TYR A 129 -10.57 5.93 10.14
C TYR A 129 -10.12 7.23 10.81
N PHE A 130 -10.97 8.26 10.81
CA PHE A 130 -10.69 9.52 11.50
C PHE A 130 -11.66 9.71 12.68
N SER A 131 -11.17 10.21 13.81
CA SER A 131 -11.97 10.85 14.86
C SER A 131 -11.94 12.36 14.65
N GLN A 132 -13.09 13.02 14.81
CA GLN A 132 -13.17 14.47 14.76
C GLN A 132 -13.05 15.01 16.19
N GLU A 133 -12.01 15.80 16.45
CA GLU A 133 -11.68 16.35 17.76
C GLU A 133 -11.42 17.86 17.59
N ALA A 134 -12.30 18.71 18.12
CA ALA A 134 -12.15 20.17 18.08
C ALA A 134 -11.86 20.75 16.67
N GLY A 135 -12.53 20.24 15.64
CA GLY A 135 -12.32 20.68 14.24
C GLY A 135 -11.12 20.04 13.53
N MET A 136 -10.29 19.29 14.25
CA MET A 136 -9.21 18.49 13.69
C MET A 136 -9.68 17.05 13.43
N TYR A 137 -9.00 16.37 12.52
CA TYR A 137 -9.24 14.97 12.18
C TYR A 137 -8.03 14.12 12.59
N VAL A 138 -8.20 13.27 13.61
CA VAL A 138 -7.14 12.41 14.15
C VAL A 138 -7.29 11.00 13.60
N VAL A 139 -6.21 10.40 13.08
CA VAL A 139 -6.26 9.03 12.56
C VAL A 139 -6.38 8.02 13.71
N LYS A 140 -7.43 7.21 13.66
CA LYS A 140 -7.66 6.12 14.60
C LYS A 140 -6.59 5.06 14.41
N SER A 141 -5.95 4.70 15.51
CA SER A 141 -4.95 3.64 15.55
C SER A 141 -5.15 2.80 16.81
N ASN A 142 -5.06 1.48 16.66
CA ASN A 142 -5.04 0.59 17.81
C ASN A 142 -3.63 0.59 18.42
N LYS A 143 -3.50 1.27 19.55
CA LYS A 143 -2.23 1.48 20.25
C LYS A 143 -1.96 0.44 21.34
N THR A 144 -2.95 -0.40 21.64
CA THR A 144 -2.88 -1.39 22.73
C THR A 144 -1.74 -2.38 22.54
N GLY A 145 -1.52 -2.86 21.31
CA GLY A 145 -0.43 -3.79 21.02
C GLY A 145 0.95 -3.19 21.28
N ALA A 146 1.17 -1.94 20.84
CA ALA A 146 2.44 -1.24 21.08
C ALA A 146 2.66 -0.96 22.58
N LEU A 147 1.60 -0.55 23.29
CA LEU A 147 1.68 -0.30 24.73
C LEU A 147 2.01 -1.58 25.52
N LEU A 148 1.33 -2.69 25.23
CA LEU A 148 1.57 -3.98 25.89
C LEU A 148 3.00 -4.49 25.60
N ALA A 149 3.43 -4.44 24.34
CA ALA A 149 4.79 -4.83 23.97
C ALA A 149 5.84 -3.99 24.72
N GLY A 150 5.62 -2.67 24.82
CA GLY A 150 6.49 -1.78 25.56
C GLY A 150 6.59 -2.11 27.05
N ILE A 151 5.45 -2.35 27.70
CA ILE A 151 5.39 -2.75 29.13
C ILE A 151 6.10 -4.09 29.36
N ILE A 152 5.87 -5.08 28.50
CA ILE A 152 6.51 -6.40 28.61
C ILE A 152 8.03 -6.28 28.48
N LEU A 153 8.54 -5.52 27.51
CA LEU A 153 9.99 -5.34 27.31
C LEU A 153 10.65 -4.65 28.50
N ILE A 154 10.01 -3.62 29.07
CA ILE A 154 10.49 -2.96 30.29
C ILE A 154 10.47 -3.94 31.47
N GLY A 155 9.38 -4.70 31.62
CA GLY A 155 9.26 -5.73 32.66
C GLY A 155 10.35 -6.79 32.56
N LEU A 156 10.67 -7.25 31.33
CA LEU A 156 11.79 -8.17 31.09
C LEU A 156 13.14 -7.55 31.42
N GLY A 157 13.35 -6.27 31.10
CA GLY A 157 14.57 -5.55 31.48
C GLY A 157 14.74 -5.44 32.99
N LEU A 158 13.65 -5.18 33.73
CA LEU A 158 13.63 -5.17 35.19
C LEU A 158 13.85 -6.57 35.78
N TRP A 159 13.26 -7.60 35.19
CA TRP A 159 13.49 -8.98 35.61
C TRP A 159 14.95 -9.41 35.36
N LEU A 160 15.57 -8.98 34.27
CA LEU A 160 16.98 -9.29 34.01
C LEU A 160 17.92 -8.71 35.07
N LEU A 161 17.53 -7.63 35.77
CA LEU A 161 18.29 -7.09 36.91
C LEU A 161 18.38 -8.06 38.10
N THR A 162 17.48 -9.03 38.21
CA THR A 162 17.46 -9.99 39.33
C THR A 162 18.27 -11.25 39.06
N ILE A 163 18.75 -11.44 37.83
CA ILE A 163 19.52 -12.61 37.42
C ILE A 163 21.01 -12.32 37.58
N PRO A 164 21.78 -13.18 38.29
CA PRO A 164 23.23 -13.03 38.35
C PRO A 164 23.83 -13.19 36.95
N ALA A 165 24.66 -12.24 36.54
CA ALA A 165 25.27 -12.22 35.23
C ALA A 165 26.79 -12.42 35.31
N ASP A 166 27.30 -13.31 34.46
CA ASP A 166 28.74 -13.58 34.37
C ASP A 166 29.52 -12.42 33.71
N SER A 167 28.83 -11.57 32.95
CA SER A 167 29.39 -10.39 32.28
C SER A 167 28.51 -9.17 32.51
N VAL A 168 29.03 -8.22 33.30
CA VAL A 168 28.38 -6.93 33.58
C VAL A 168 28.10 -6.16 32.29
N LEU A 169 29.02 -6.19 31.32
CA LEU A 169 28.87 -5.47 30.06
C LEU A 169 27.71 -6.06 29.23
N ALA A 170 27.63 -7.38 29.11
CA ALA A 170 26.55 -8.05 28.38
C ALA A 170 25.18 -7.81 29.04
N MET A 171 25.15 -7.80 30.37
CA MET A 171 23.96 -7.49 31.16
C MET A 171 23.48 -6.06 30.92
N VAL A 172 24.36 -5.06 31.08
CA VAL A 172 24.04 -3.64 30.85
C VAL A 172 23.57 -3.40 29.42
N PHE A 173 24.23 -4.01 28.43
CA PHE A 173 23.84 -3.89 27.03
C PHE A 173 22.45 -4.48 26.77
N SER A 174 22.18 -5.69 27.26
CA SER A 174 20.89 -6.37 27.08
C SER A 174 19.75 -5.62 27.74
N ILE A 175 19.97 -5.15 28.97
CA ILE A 175 19.00 -4.33 29.72
C ILE A 175 18.76 -3.01 28.98
N GLY A 176 19.82 -2.31 28.60
CA GLY A 176 19.73 -1.05 27.86
C GLY A 176 18.93 -1.20 26.57
N LEU A 177 19.13 -2.30 25.84
CA LEU A 177 18.41 -2.60 24.60
C LEU A 177 16.93 -2.91 24.84
N LEU A 178 16.58 -3.65 25.90
CA LEU A 178 15.19 -3.92 26.30
C LEU A 178 14.47 -2.63 26.71
N PHE A 179 15.11 -1.77 27.51
CA PHE A 179 14.56 -0.47 27.87
C PHE A 179 14.41 0.46 26.67
N LEU A 180 15.41 0.49 25.77
CA LEU A 180 15.37 1.28 24.54
C LEU A 180 14.17 0.85 23.67
N PHE A 181 14.03 -0.44 23.38
CA PHE A 181 12.90 -0.93 22.59
C PHE A 181 11.57 -0.72 23.31
N GLY A 182 11.52 -0.95 24.62
CA GLY A 182 10.35 -0.66 25.45
C GLY A 182 9.90 0.80 25.31
N ALA A 183 10.83 1.75 25.43
CA ALA A 183 10.58 3.18 25.24
C ALA A 183 10.11 3.52 23.82
N VAL A 184 10.68 2.90 22.79
CA VAL A 184 10.25 3.06 21.39
C VAL A 184 8.80 2.61 21.21
N PHE A 185 8.42 1.44 21.74
CA PHE A 185 7.06 0.92 21.65
C PHE A 185 6.04 1.76 22.42
N ILE A 186 6.41 2.23 23.63
CA ILE A 186 5.58 3.16 24.41
C ILE A 186 5.38 4.47 23.62
N ASN A 187 6.45 5.07 23.11
CA ASN A 187 6.32 6.29 22.31
C ASN A 187 5.45 6.09 21.05
N ALA A 188 5.56 4.94 20.39
CA ALA A 188 4.68 4.58 19.27
C ALA A 188 3.20 4.54 19.70
N ALA A 189 2.90 4.05 20.91
CA ALA A 189 1.54 4.06 21.46
C ALA A 189 1.00 5.48 21.70
N PHE A 190 1.86 6.44 22.06
CA PHE A 190 1.45 7.84 22.25
C PHE A 190 1.44 8.67 20.96
N THR A 191 2.01 8.15 19.87
CA THR A 191 2.08 8.86 18.59
C THR A 191 0.68 9.09 18.01
N LYS A 192 0.32 10.33 17.68
CA LYS A 192 -0.94 10.70 17.02
C LYS A 192 -0.62 11.30 15.65
N LEU A 193 -1.54 11.11 14.72
CA LEU A 193 -1.49 11.74 13.41
C LEU A 193 -2.75 12.59 13.24
N ILE A 194 -2.54 13.88 13.06
CA ILE A 194 -3.57 14.92 13.14
C ILE A 194 -3.58 15.65 11.80
N PHE A 195 -4.77 15.77 11.23
CA PHE A 195 -5.05 16.58 10.06
C PHE A 195 -5.83 17.80 10.54
N ASP A 196 -5.29 18.97 10.30
CA ASP A 196 -5.90 20.24 10.67
C ASP A 196 -6.30 21.00 9.41
N PRO A 197 -7.58 20.92 8.99
CA PRO A 197 -8.08 21.69 7.85
C PRO A 197 -8.04 23.20 8.06
N HIS A 198 -8.06 23.68 9.31
CA HIS A 198 -8.03 25.11 9.62
C HIS A 198 -6.63 25.67 9.46
N ALA A 199 -5.63 24.98 9.99
CA ALA A 199 -4.23 25.37 9.80
C ALA A 199 -3.69 24.98 8.41
N GLY A 200 -4.38 24.08 7.70
CA GLY A 200 -3.94 23.56 6.41
C GLY A 200 -2.74 22.62 6.55
N THR A 201 -2.67 21.83 7.62
CA THR A 201 -1.48 21.02 7.94
C THR A 201 -1.79 19.57 8.31
N VAL A 202 -0.78 18.71 8.13
CA VAL A 202 -0.72 17.35 8.67
C VAL A 202 0.43 17.27 9.66
N ARG A 203 0.13 16.81 10.87
CA ARG A 203 1.08 16.73 11.97
C ARG A 203 1.13 15.32 12.54
N ARG A 204 2.33 14.79 12.75
CA ARG A 204 2.56 13.64 13.62
C ARG A 204 3.13 14.16 14.93
N THR A 205 2.45 13.87 16.02
CA THR A 205 2.89 14.21 17.39
C THR A 205 3.14 12.92 18.16
N GLY A 206 3.95 12.98 19.22
CA GLY A 206 4.29 11.85 20.09
C GLY A 206 4.77 12.32 21.45
N LEU A 207 5.22 11.39 22.29
CA LEU A 207 5.67 11.71 23.65
C LEU A 207 6.89 12.62 23.64
N PHE A 208 7.79 12.41 22.67
CA PHE A 208 8.98 13.23 22.48
C PHE A 208 8.78 14.25 21.35
N SER A 209 9.01 15.53 21.64
CA SER A 209 8.81 16.65 20.71
C SER A 209 9.71 16.58 19.47
N PHE A 210 10.94 16.09 19.59
CA PHE A 210 11.86 15.98 18.46
C PHE A 210 11.42 14.97 17.39
N LEU A 211 10.45 14.10 17.70
CA LEU A 211 9.86 13.16 16.73
C LEU A 211 8.64 13.75 16.01
N HIS A 212 8.26 14.99 16.34
CA HIS A 212 7.14 15.65 15.70
C HIS A 212 7.51 15.99 14.26
N LYS A 213 6.55 15.80 13.36
CA LYS A 213 6.69 16.17 11.94
C LYS A 213 5.44 16.91 11.52
N GLU A 214 5.62 17.99 10.79
CA GLU A 214 4.53 18.83 10.30
C GLU A 214 4.76 19.15 8.82
N TYR A 215 3.70 19.05 8.03
CA TYR A 215 3.69 19.34 6.61
C TYR A 215 2.45 20.15 6.24
N ASN A 216 2.60 21.11 5.34
CA ASN A 216 1.50 21.92 4.83
C ASN A 216 0.79 21.20 3.66
N PHE A 217 -0.54 21.28 3.59
CA PHE A 217 -1.34 20.75 2.48
C PHE A 217 -1.00 21.39 1.13
N GLN A 218 -0.53 22.62 1.09
CA GLN A 218 -0.09 23.28 -0.15
C GLN A 218 1.09 22.56 -0.81
N ASN A 219 1.91 21.87 -0.02
CA ASN A 219 3.07 21.12 -0.50
C ASN A 219 2.70 19.68 -0.90
N PHE A 220 1.42 19.31 -0.84
CA PHE A 220 0.96 17.96 -1.17
C PHE A 220 1.04 17.71 -2.68
N SER A 221 1.83 16.71 -3.08
CA SER A 221 2.03 16.29 -4.48
C SER A 221 1.12 15.12 -4.85
N GLY A 222 0.88 14.17 -3.93
CA GLY A 222 0.04 13.02 -4.22
C GLY A 222 0.07 11.92 -3.15
N ILE A 223 -0.55 10.78 -3.47
CA ILE A 223 -0.59 9.61 -2.59
C ILE A 223 0.21 8.48 -3.23
N GLN A 224 1.04 7.82 -2.44
CA GLN A 224 1.73 6.60 -2.82
C GLN A 224 1.29 5.45 -1.90
N THR A 225 0.98 4.30 -2.48
CA THR A 225 0.70 3.08 -1.72
C THR A 225 1.85 2.09 -1.88
N ILE A 226 2.35 1.57 -0.75
CA ILE A 226 3.45 0.61 -0.72
C ILE A 226 2.96 -0.70 -0.16
N ARG A 227 2.97 -1.75 -0.98
CA ARG A 227 2.60 -3.10 -0.56
C ARG A 227 3.78 -3.81 0.09
N HIS A 228 3.63 -4.20 1.35
CA HIS A 228 4.61 -4.99 2.07
C HIS A 228 4.28 -6.49 1.98
N THR A 229 5.28 -7.26 1.58
CA THR A 229 5.24 -8.73 1.57
C THR A 229 6.43 -9.26 2.35
N VAL A 230 6.21 -10.31 3.14
CA VAL A 230 7.26 -11.03 3.88
C VAL A 230 7.14 -12.49 3.48
N ASN A 231 8.23 -13.09 2.99
CA ASN A 231 8.24 -14.46 2.48
C ASN A 231 7.12 -14.71 1.44
N LEU A 232 6.93 -13.76 0.51
CA LEU A 232 5.87 -13.77 -0.52
C LEU A 232 4.42 -13.68 0.03
N ILE A 233 4.24 -13.66 1.35
CA ILE A 233 2.94 -13.47 1.98
C ILE A 233 2.69 -11.98 2.14
N TYR A 234 1.52 -11.53 1.72
CA TYR A 234 1.10 -10.15 1.89
C TYR A 234 0.82 -9.84 3.36
N VAL A 235 1.47 -8.79 3.87
CA VAL A 235 1.38 -8.40 5.28
C VAL A 235 0.55 -7.14 5.47
N ARG A 236 0.75 -6.10 4.66
CA ARG A 236 0.02 -4.82 4.76
C ARG A 236 0.33 -3.91 3.58
N THR A 237 -0.46 -2.86 3.40
CA THR A 237 -0.14 -1.73 2.52
C THR A 237 -0.01 -0.46 3.35
N SER A 238 1.09 0.24 3.18
CA SER A 238 1.30 1.57 3.75
C SER A 238 0.82 2.65 2.79
N VAL A 239 0.07 3.61 3.30
CA VAL A 239 -0.39 4.78 2.57
C VAL A 239 0.49 5.96 2.96
N ASN A 240 1.20 6.51 1.98
CA ASN A 240 2.10 7.63 2.12
C ASN A 240 1.51 8.85 1.41
N LEU A 241 1.57 10.00 2.07
CA LEU A 241 1.40 11.28 1.40
C LEU A 241 2.77 11.74 0.91
N ILE A 242 2.83 12.20 -0.33
CA ILE A 242 4.04 12.77 -0.92
C ILE A 242 3.96 14.27 -0.77
N PHE A 243 4.97 14.86 -0.13
CA PHE A 243 5.11 16.31 -0.01
C PHE A 243 6.34 16.78 -0.78
N ALA A 244 6.16 17.74 -1.69
CA ALA A 244 7.25 18.42 -2.38
C ALA A 244 7.65 19.64 -1.54
N LEU A 245 8.86 19.64 -0.98
CA LEU A 245 9.31 20.74 -0.11
C LEU A 245 10.05 21.81 -0.92
N PRO A 246 9.54 23.06 -1.00
CA PRO A 246 10.21 24.14 -1.73
C PRO A 246 11.62 24.42 -1.19
N GLU A 247 11.78 24.37 0.13
CA GLU A 247 13.04 24.60 0.85
C GLU A 247 14.13 23.55 0.53
N LYS A 248 13.76 22.42 -0.08
CA LYS A 248 14.68 21.34 -0.45
C LYS A 248 14.66 21.07 -1.95
N ASN A 249 14.60 22.12 -2.77
CA ASN A 249 14.61 22.03 -4.23
C ASN A 249 13.49 21.10 -4.76
N ASN A 250 12.28 21.25 -4.22
CA ASN A 250 11.12 20.41 -4.53
C ASN A 250 11.33 18.91 -4.34
N LYS A 251 12.25 18.51 -3.45
CA LYS A 251 12.44 17.11 -3.10
C LYS A 251 11.15 16.54 -2.52
N GLU A 252 10.69 15.46 -3.11
CA GLU A 252 9.54 14.69 -2.65
C GLU A 252 9.91 13.85 -1.42
N ILE A 253 9.11 13.99 -0.36
CA ILE A 253 9.29 13.22 0.88
C ILE A 253 8.02 12.42 1.15
N PRO A 254 8.12 11.08 1.25
CA PRO A 254 6.99 10.25 1.64
C PRO A 254 6.76 10.36 3.15
N PHE A 255 5.50 10.59 3.51
CA PHE A 255 5.02 10.65 4.88
C PHE A 255 3.92 9.62 5.08
N THR A 256 4.25 8.51 5.75
CA THR A 256 3.29 7.43 6.01
C THR A 256 2.20 7.87 6.97
N ILE A 257 0.95 7.76 6.54
CA ILE A 257 -0.22 8.18 7.32
C ILE A 257 -1.08 7.03 7.82
N ALA A 258 -1.02 5.88 7.14
CA ALA A 258 -1.73 4.68 7.55
C ALA A 258 -1.01 3.43 7.09
N SER A 259 -1.30 2.31 7.75
CA SER A 259 -0.92 0.98 7.31
C SER A 259 -2.12 0.06 7.46
N LEU A 260 -2.62 -0.47 6.35
CA LEU A 260 -3.91 -1.13 6.26
C LEU A 260 -3.77 -2.48 5.56
N PHE A 261 -4.54 -3.47 6.02
CA PHE A 261 -4.47 -4.82 5.46
C PHE A 261 -5.40 -5.01 4.25
N ARG A 262 -6.62 -4.47 4.28
CA ARG A 262 -7.63 -4.76 3.24
C ARG A 262 -7.66 -3.68 2.17
N GLU A 263 -7.81 -4.06 0.90
CA GLU A 263 -7.88 -3.12 -0.23
C GLU A 263 -9.04 -2.12 -0.09
N LYS A 264 -10.23 -2.61 0.28
CA LYS A 264 -11.40 -1.77 0.59
C LYS A 264 -11.12 -0.78 1.74
N SER A 265 -10.27 -1.16 2.68
CA SER A 265 -9.88 -0.26 3.78
C SER A 265 -9.01 0.88 3.29
N ILE A 266 -8.09 0.61 2.36
CA ILE A 266 -7.20 1.60 1.76
C ILE A 266 -8.01 2.61 0.95
N ASP A 267 -8.89 2.12 0.07
CA ASP A 267 -9.74 2.99 -0.75
C ASP A 267 -10.63 3.89 0.12
N ARG A 268 -11.29 3.31 1.14
CA ARG A 268 -12.11 4.10 2.07
C ARG A 268 -11.28 5.13 2.85
N PHE A 269 -10.09 4.76 3.30
CA PHE A 269 -9.20 5.69 4.01
C PHE A 269 -8.80 6.87 3.12
N ILE A 270 -8.44 6.61 1.85
CA ILE A 270 -8.07 7.66 0.89
C ILE A 270 -9.26 8.57 0.56
N LYS A 271 -10.47 8.00 0.38
CA LYS A 271 -11.70 8.79 0.20
C LYS A 271 -11.99 9.69 1.40
N GLU A 272 -11.84 9.17 2.63
CA GLU A 272 -11.99 9.96 3.85
C GLU A 272 -10.94 11.07 3.94
N PHE A 273 -9.69 10.78 3.57
CA PHE A 273 -8.62 11.79 3.52
C PHE A 273 -8.93 12.93 2.53
N TYR A 274 -9.32 12.61 1.29
CA TYR A 274 -9.69 13.64 0.32
C TYR A 274 -10.90 14.47 0.79
N SER A 275 -11.88 13.83 1.44
CA SER A 275 -13.00 14.55 2.06
C SER A 275 -12.56 15.53 3.16
N VAL A 276 -11.52 15.18 3.95
CA VAL A 276 -10.91 16.09 4.92
C VAL A 276 -10.17 17.23 4.23
N MET A 277 -9.42 16.96 3.16
CA MET A 277 -8.71 17.99 2.40
C MET A 277 -9.63 18.95 1.67
N ASP A 278 -10.71 18.47 1.07
CA ASP A 278 -11.67 19.33 0.35
C ASP A 278 -12.34 20.34 1.28
N LYS A 279 -12.53 19.97 2.55
CA LYS A 279 -13.00 20.91 3.58
C LYS A 279 -11.99 22.02 3.88
N ALA A 280 -10.70 21.76 3.69
CA ALA A 280 -9.66 22.79 3.80
C ALA A 280 -9.67 23.76 2.60
N LYS A 281 -10.04 23.28 1.40
CA LYS A 281 -10.07 24.08 0.16
C LYS A 281 -11.34 24.91 -0.06
N LYS A 282 -12.49 24.49 0.51
CA LYS A 282 -13.79 25.18 0.36
C LYS A 282 -13.94 26.43 1.24
N ARG A 283 -12.84 26.97 1.74
CA ARG A 283 -12.75 28.21 2.51
C ARG A 283 -11.71 29.10 1.87
#